data_AF-A0A7X7LKH3-F1
#
_entry.id   AF-A0A7X7LKH3-F1
#
_cell.length_a   1.000
_cell.length_b   1.000
_cell.length_c   1.000
_cell.angle_alpha   90.00
_cell.angle_beta   90.00
_cell.angle_gamma   90.00
#
_symmetry.space_group_name_H-M   'P 1'
#
loop_
_entity.id
_entity.type
_entity.pdbx_description
1 polymer ?
#
loop_
_entity_poly.entity_id
_entity_poly.type
_entity_poly.pdbx_seq_one_letter_code
_entity_poly.pdbx_strand_id
1 'polypeptide(L)' 'QKLSGDKSFSSFIVRIVKKQAEEIVAKNDRIIASERDRNIFFEAVFGDRKPNSNLFEAAKKYKSQTDSL' A
#
# COMPACT_ATOMS: atom_id res chain seq x y z
N GLN A 1 41.64 1.48 0.41
CA GLN A 1 40.17 1.70 0.26
C GLN A 1 39.46 0.54 0.94
N LYS A 2 38.72 0.77 2.03
CA LYS A 2 38.08 -0.29 2.82
C LYS A 2 36.73 -0.62 2.17
N LEU A 3 36.66 -1.70 1.39
CA LEU A 3 35.40 -2.16 0.82
C LEU A 3 34.45 -2.61 1.96
N SER A 4 33.34 -1.88 2.08
CA SER A 4 32.07 -2.28 2.71
C SER A 4 31.97 -2.50 4.23
N GLY A 5 33.06 -2.75 4.97
CA GLY A 5 32.96 -2.95 6.44
C GLY A 5 32.23 -4.23 6.90
N ASP A 6 31.82 -5.08 5.96
CA ASP A 6 31.28 -6.41 6.24
C ASP A 6 32.42 -7.36 6.68
N LYS A 7 32.15 -8.20 7.69
CA LYS A 7 33.16 -9.08 8.32
C LYS A 7 33.39 -10.39 7.54
N SER A 8 32.50 -10.74 6.62
CA SER A 8 32.59 -11.93 5.76
C SER A 8 31.76 -11.78 4.48
N PHE A 9 32.03 -12.61 3.47
CA PHE A 9 31.22 -12.68 2.25
C PHE A 9 29.75 -13.04 2.55
N SER A 10 29.50 -13.98 3.46
CA SER A 10 28.14 -14.34 3.88
C SER A 10 27.41 -13.14 4.48
N SER A 11 28.08 -12.32 5.31
CA SER A 11 27.47 -11.11 5.88
C SER A 11 27.12 -10.07 4.82
N PHE A 12 27.95 -9.93 3.79
CA PHE A 12 27.66 -9.10 2.63
C PHE A 12 26.41 -9.58 1.88
N ILE A 13 26.33 -10.89 1.56
CA ILE A 13 25.19 -11.46 0.83
C ILE A 13 23.88 -11.27 1.61
N VAL A 14 23.87 -11.59 2.91
CA VAL A 14 22.68 -11.40 3.76
C VAL A 14 22.22 -9.95 3.76
N ARG A 15 23.15 -9.00 3.89
CA ARG A 15 22.83 -7.56 3.89
C ARG A 15 22.20 -7.11 2.56
N ILE A 16 22.75 -7.56 1.43
CA ILE A 16 22.22 -7.20 0.11
C ILE A 16 20.85 -7.82 -0.13
N VAL A 17 20.66 -9.10 0.21
CA VAL A 17 19.35 -9.77 0.07
C VAL A 17 18.30 -9.11 0.94
N LYS A 18 18.63 -8.79 2.21
CA LYS A 18 17.72 -8.09 3.12
C LYS A 18 17.31 -6.73 2.57
N LYS A 19 18.29 -5.93 2.13
CA LYS A 19 18.04 -4.60 1.55
C LYS A 19 17.09 -4.71 0.35
N GLN A 20 17.33 -5.65 -0.55
CA GLN A 20 16.50 -5.84 -1.73
C GLN A 20 15.07 -6.29 -1.36
N ALA A 21 14.93 -7.17 -0.37
CA ALA A 21 13.61 -7.59 0.12
C ALA A 21 12.82 -6.41 0.71
N GLU A 22 13.47 -5.58 1.53
CA GLU A 22 12.87 -4.37 2.09
C GLU A 22 12.46 -3.37 1.00
N GLU A 23 13.28 -3.18 -0.03
CA GLU A 23 12.95 -2.32 -1.17
C GLU A 23 11.76 -2.84 -1.99
N ILE A 24 11.66 -4.16 -2.19
CA ILE A 24 10.53 -4.79 -2.89
C ILE A 24 9.24 -4.58 -2.11
N VAL A 25 9.26 -4.84 -0.80
CA VAL A 25 8.10 -4.64 0.08
C VAL A 25 7.69 -3.17 0.08
N ALA A 26 8.64 -2.26 0.32
CA ALA A 26 8.35 -0.82 0.34
C ALA A 26 7.82 -0.28 -1.00
N LYS A 27 8.23 -0.87 -2.12
CA LYS A 27 7.70 -0.52 -3.45
C LYS A 27 6.27 -1.04 -3.64
N ASN A 28 5.95 -2.25 -3.17
CA ASN A 28 4.61 -2.81 -3.27
C ASN A 28 3.62 -2.10 -2.34
N ASP A 29 4.05 -1.73 -1.13
CA ASP A 29 3.20 -1.05 -0.15
C ASP A 29 3.03 0.45 -0.44
N ARG A 30 3.76 0.99 -1.43
CA ARG A 30 3.66 2.40 -1.81
C ARG A 30 2.34 2.67 -2.52
N ILE A 31 1.40 3.27 -1.80
CA ILE A 31 0.09 3.68 -2.32
C ILE A 31 0.18 4.94 -3.21
N ILE A 32 0.99 5.92 -2.83
CA ILE A 32 1.16 7.18 -3.58
C ILE A 32 2.51 7.13 -4.31
N ALA A 33 2.48 6.79 -5.61
CA ALA A 33 3.69 6.67 -6.42
C ALA A 33 3.96 7.90 -7.30
N SER A 34 2.91 8.65 -7.64
CA SER A 34 2.97 9.83 -8.50
C SER A 34 2.17 11.02 -7.94
N GLU A 35 2.40 12.20 -8.52
CA GLU A 35 1.59 13.39 -8.23
C GLU A 35 0.12 13.21 -8.61
N ARG A 36 -0.14 12.47 -9.70
CA ARG A 36 -1.51 12.10 -10.09
C ARG A 36 -2.19 11.25 -9.03
N ASP A 37 -1.50 10.25 -8.49
CA ASP A 37 -2.04 9.39 -7.43
C ASP A 37 -2.34 10.21 -6.18
N ARG A 38 -1.44 11.14 -5.83
CA ARG A 38 -1.64 12.07 -4.72
C ARG A 38 -2.93 12.86 -4.90
N ASN A 39 -3.11 13.51 -6.05
CA ASN A 39 -4.29 14.34 -6.29
C ASN A 39 -5.58 13.54 -6.19
N ILE A 40 -5.64 12.36 -6.84
CA ILE A 40 -6.83 11.50 -6.81
C ILE A 40 -7.10 10.96 -5.40
N PHE A 41 -6.07 10.53 -4.67
CA PHE A 41 -6.20 10.01 -3.32
C PHE A 41 -6.75 11.06 -2.36
N PHE A 42 -6.17 12.26 -2.35
CA PHE A 42 -6.62 13.33 -1.46
C PHE A 42 -8.01 13.84 -1.83
N GLU A 43 -8.34 13.94 -3.12
CA GLU A 43 -9.69 14.28 -3.56
C GLU A 43 -10.70 13.19 -3.16
N ALA A 44 -10.32 11.92 -3.19
CA ALA A 44 -11.21 10.84 -2.75
C ALA A 44 -11.43 10.79 -1.23
N VAL A 45 -10.40 11.13 -0.43
CA VAL A 45 -10.47 11.10 1.04
C VAL A 45 -11.17 12.34 1.60
N PHE A 46 -10.88 13.53 1.05
CA PHE A 46 -11.37 14.80 1.59
C PHE A 46 -12.46 15.46 0.75
N GLY A 47 -12.66 15.02 -0.49
CA GLY A 47 -13.71 15.54 -1.36
C GLY A 47 -15.09 15.01 -0.96
N ASP A 48 -16.11 15.83 -1.19
CA ASP A 48 -17.50 15.43 -1.00
C ASP A 48 -17.97 14.58 -2.19
N ARG A 49 -17.62 13.29 -2.17
CA ARG A 49 -18.04 12.30 -3.17
C ARG A 49 -19.16 11.45 -2.61
N LYS A 50 -20.36 11.60 -3.17
CA LYS A 50 -21.48 10.73 -2.85
C LYS A 50 -21.28 9.33 -3.45
N PRO A 51 -21.66 8.26 -2.74
CA PRO A 51 -21.65 6.92 -3.30
C PRO A 51 -22.60 6.86 -4.50
N ASN A 52 -22.23 6.10 -5.53
CA ASN A 52 -23.14 5.85 -6.64
C ASN A 52 -24.27 4.88 -6.21
N SER A 53 -25.29 4.75 -7.05
CA SER A 53 -26.46 3.89 -6.79
C SER A 53 -26.05 2.43 -6.52
N ASN A 54 -25.07 1.91 -7.25
CA ASN A 54 -24.61 0.53 -7.09
C ASN A 54 -23.99 0.28 -5.71
N LEU A 55 -23.13 1.19 -5.24
CA LEU A 55 -22.50 1.08 -3.92
C LEU A 55 -23.53 1.26 -2.81
N PHE A 56 -24.49 2.17 -2.99
CA PHE A 56 -25.58 2.40 -2.05
C PHE A 56 -26.47 1.16 -1.89
N GLU A 57 -26.92 0.57 -3.00
CA GLU A 57 -27.77 -0.64 -2.96
C GLU A 57 -27.00 -1.86 -2.41
N ALA A 58 -25.71 -2.00 -2.72
CA ALA A 58 -24.88 -3.05 -2.15
C ALA A 58 -24.76 -2.92 -0.62
N ALA A 59 -24.56 -1.70 -0.10
CA ALA A 59 -24.51 -1.42 1.33
C ALA A 59 -25.86 -1.71 2.00
N LYS A 60 -26.97 -1.34 1.37
CA LYS A 60 -28.34 -1.60 1.85
C LYS A 60 -28.61 -3.11 1.95
N LYS A 61 -28.24 -3.87 0.92
CA LYS A 61 -28.39 -5.33 0.90
C LYS A 61 -27.57 -5.99 2.02
N TYR A 62 -26.31 -5.59 2.18
CA TYR A 62 -25.47 -6.10 3.26
C TYR A 62 -26.09 -5.84 4.63
N LYS A 63 -26.52 -4.59 4.89
CA LYS A 63 -27.15 -4.22 6.15
C LYS A 63 -28.42 -5.05 6.43
N SER A 64 -29.28 -5.25 5.44
CA SER A 64 -30.48 -6.08 5.60
C SER A 64 -30.17 -7.55 5.96
N GLN A 65 -29.04 -8.08 5.52
CA GLN A 65 -28.63 -9.46 5.84
C GLN A 65 -28.07 -9.55 7.26
N THR A 66 -27.30 -8.55 7.68
CA THR A 66 -26.75 -8.48 9.04
C THR A 66 -27.83 -8.20 10.09
N ASP A 67 -28.81 -7.34 9.79
CA ASP A 67 -29.91 -7.02 10.72
C ASP A 67 -30.95 -8.16 10.82
N SER A 68 -30.92 -9.13 9.90
CA SER A 68 -31.78 -10.32 9.92
C SER A 68 -31.19 -11.53 10.66
N LEU A 69 -29.97 -11.42 11.18
CA LEU A 69 -29.27 -12.40 12.02
C LEU A 69 -29.36 -12.00 13.50
#